data_AF-A0A1M7UA06-F1
#
_entry.id   AF-A0A1M7UA06-F1
#
_cell.length_a   1.000
_cell.length_b   1.000
_cell.length_c   1.000
_cell.angle_alpha   90.00
_cell.angle_beta   90.00
_cell.angle_gamma   90.00
#
_symmetry.space_group_name_H-M   'P 1'
#
loop_
_entity.id
_entity.type
_entity.pdbx_description
1 polymer ?
#
loop_
_entity_poly.entity_id
_entity_poly.type
_entity_poly.pdbx_seq_one_letter_code
_entity_poly.pdbx_strand_id
1 'polypeptide(L)'
;MTAASEEKVNPVAPERLHQALGIYQSALVGEPDEKGEAPAVDEPASQRALLAVKREFADPKEFFSLSLRLQRFTEIVGDRTLIKWGMVKHSEGGIEVHDAVVNALAAAPFRKSGVLDKDVFHELVKAEFNRLEAAEKS
;
A
#
# COMPACT_ATOMS: atom_id res chain seq x y z
N MET A 1 -28.41 -0.29 -21.94
CA MET A 1 -27.55 -1.39 -21.47
C MET A 1 -26.24 -0.76 -21.00
N THR A 2 -26.09 -0.53 -19.70
CA THR A 2 -24.91 0.08 -19.10
C THR A 2 -23.83 -0.99 -18.98
N ALA A 3 -22.77 -0.89 -19.77
CA ALA A 3 -21.52 -1.58 -19.50
C ALA A 3 -21.03 -1.05 -18.15
N ALA A 4 -21.33 -1.77 -17.07
CA ALA A 4 -20.61 -1.61 -15.82
C ALA A 4 -19.16 -1.85 -16.19
N SER A 5 -18.40 -0.76 -16.31
CA SER A 5 -16.95 -0.84 -16.38
C SER A 5 -16.56 -1.51 -15.09
N GLU A 6 -16.30 -2.82 -15.13
CA GLU A 6 -15.76 -3.54 -14.00
C GLU A 6 -14.52 -2.74 -13.59
N GLU A 7 -14.60 -2.03 -12.46
CA GLU A 7 -13.50 -1.24 -11.91
C GLU A 7 -12.39 -2.24 -11.54
N LYS A 8 -11.60 -2.57 -12.56
CA LYS A 8 -10.49 -3.49 -12.44
C LYS A 8 -9.37 -2.75 -11.72
N VAL A 9 -8.95 -3.30 -10.60
CA VAL A 9 -7.79 -2.81 -9.87
C VAL A 9 -6.56 -3.02 -10.75
N ASN A 10 -6.02 -1.93 -11.29
CA ASN A 10 -4.87 -2.02 -12.18
C ASN A 10 -3.59 -2.14 -11.35
N PRO A 11 -2.56 -2.81 -11.87
CA PRO A 11 -1.22 -2.70 -11.29
C PRO A 11 -0.78 -1.23 -11.35
N VAL A 12 -0.05 -0.82 -10.32
CA VAL A 12 0.52 0.52 -10.20
C VAL A 12 2.04 0.42 -10.24
N ALA A 13 2.72 1.51 -10.61
CA ALA A 13 4.17 1.55 -10.53
C ALA A 13 4.61 1.43 -9.06
N PRO A 14 5.63 0.62 -8.73
CA PRO A 14 6.12 0.48 -7.35
C PRO A 14 6.45 1.82 -6.69
N GLU A 15 7.08 2.73 -7.42
CA GLU A 15 7.48 4.07 -6.94
C GLU A 15 6.27 4.89 -6.51
N ARG A 16 5.16 4.78 -7.25
CA ARG A 16 3.89 5.44 -6.95
C ARG A 16 3.28 4.90 -5.65
N LEU A 17 3.36 3.58 -5.44
CA LEU A 17 2.87 2.97 -4.21
C LEU A 17 3.74 3.33 -3.00
N HIS A 18 5.07 3.37 -3.15
CA HIS A 18 5.99 3.85 -2.12
C HIS A 18 5.70 5.30 -1.73
N GLN A 19 5.53 6.19 -2.72
CA GLN A 19 5.16 7.58 -2.47
C GLN A 19 3.80 7.70 -1.75
N ALA A 20 2.80 6.93 -2.20
CA ALA A 20 1.48 6.90 -1.57
C ALA A 20 1.55 6.37 -0.13
N LEU A 21 2.35 5.34 0.14
CA LEU A 21 2.59 4.81 1.48
C LEU A 21 3.24 5.83 2.39
N GLY A 22 4.25 6.56 1.90
CA GLY A 22 4.89 7.64 2.64
C GLY A 22 3.91 8.73 3.04
N ILE A 23 3.11 9.23 2.09
CA ILE A 23 2.07 10.23 2.36
C ILE A 23 1.02 9.69 3.34
N TYR A 24 0.59 8.45 3.15
CA TYR A 24 -0.39 7.80 4.02
C TYR A 24 0.13 7.67 5.45
N GLN A 25 1.38 7.24 5.63
CA GLN A 25 2.02 7.10 6.94
C GLN A 25 2.24 8.45 7.63
N SER A 26 2.76 9.47 6.91
CA SER A 26 2.93 10.81 7.47
C SER A 26 1.59 11.40 7.94
N ALA A 27 0.53 11.21 7.15
CA ALA A 27 -0.81 11.67 7.52
C ALA A 27 -1.44 10.88 8.68
N LEU A 28 -1.04 9.62 8.89
CA LEU A 28 -1.46 8.81 10.04
C LEU A 28 -0.76 9.24 11.35
N VAL A 29 0.52 9.58 11.28
CA VAL A 29 1.30 10.06 12.45
C VAL A 29 0.88 11.47 12.85
N GLY A 30 0.29 12.22 11.90
CA GLY A 30 -0.27 13.54 12.16
C GLY A 30 0.83 14.55 12.35
N GLU A 31 1.48 14.97 11.26
CA GLU A 31 2.05 16.31 11.28
C GLU A 31 0.87 17.30 11.33
N PRO A 32 0.84 18.20 12.34
CA PRO A 32 -0.16 19.25 12.37
C PRO A 32 0.05 20.10 11.13
N ASP A 33 -0.98 20.19 10.28
CA ASP A 33 -1.02 21.14 9.18
C ASP A 33 -0.59 22.51 9.73
N GLU A 34 0.42 23.16 9.13
CA GLU A 34 0.94 24.49 9.53
C GLU A 34 -0.14 25.60 9.46
N LYS A 35 -1.38 25.25 9.09
CA LYS A 35 -2.55 26.12 9.04
C LYS A 35 -3.53 25.99 10.21
N GLY A 36 -3.24 25.20 11.25
CA GLY A 36 -3.98 25.28 12.51
C GLY A 36 -5.47 24.93 12.42
N GLU A 37 -5.89 24.18 11.40
CA GLU A 37 -7.19 23.52 11.41
C GLU A 37 -7.06 22.24 12.23
N ALA A 38 -7.57 22.28 13.45
CA ALA A 38 -7.69 21.08 14.28
C ALA A 38 -8.38 19.98 13.45
N PRO A 39 -7.80 18.77 13.36
CA PRO A 39 -8.45 17.69 12.63
C PRO A 39 -9.85 17.50 13.20
N ALA A 40 -10.86 17.46 12.33
CA ALA A 40 -12.23 17.15 12.73
C ALA A 40 -12.20 15.89 13.60
N VAL A 41 -12.70 16.04 14.83
CA VAL A 41 -12.58 15.06 15.93
C VAL A 41 -13.24 13.71 15.60
N ASP A 42 -14.03 13.65 14.52
CA ASP A 42 -14.81 12.47 14.11
C ASP A 42 -14.31 11.74 12.85
N GLU A 43 -13.27 12.22 12.14
CA GLU A 43 -12.76 11.50 10.96
C GLU A 43 -11.68 10.46 11.35
N PRO A 44 -11.85 9.18 10.98
CA PRO A 44 -10.83 8.16 11.26
C PRO A 44 -9.53 8.52 10.55
N ALA A 45 -8.40 8.38 11.25
CA ALA A 45 -7.07 8.76 10.73
C ALA A 45 -6.76 8.15 9.36
N SER A 46 -7.26 6.95 9.08
CA SER A 46 -7.15 6.28 7.77
C SER A 46 -7.88 7.01 6.64
N GLN A 47 -9.04 7.62 6.89
CA GLN A 47 -9.74 8.43 5.88
C GLN A 47 -8.98 9.72 5.58
N ARG A 48 -8.48 10.41 6.62
CA ARG A 48 -7.64 11.60 6.45
C ARG A 48 -6.39 11.30 5.63
N ALA A 49 -5.73 10.19 5.93
CA ALA A 49 -4.55 9.76 5.21
C ALA A 49 -4.86 9.41 3.74
N LEU A 50 -5.99 8.76 3.45
CA LEU A 50 -6.44 8.54 2.07
C LEU A 50 -6.76 9.85 1.33
N LEU A 51 -7.33 10.84 2.01
CA LEU A 51 -7.58 12.16 1.41
C LEU A 51 -6.26 12.87 1.06
N ALA A 52 -5.23 12.75 1.91
CA ALA A 52 -3.90 13.27 1.62
C ALA A 52 -3.30 12.62 0.37
N VAL A 53 -3.40 11.29 0.25
CA VAL A 53 -3.00 10.56 -0.97
C VAL A 53 -3.82 11.03 -2.18
N LYS A 54 -5.13 11.23 -2.05
CA LYS A 54 -5.99 11.72 -3.14
C LYS A 54 -5.57 13.10 -3.67
N ARG A 55 -5.03 13.97 -2.81
CA ARG A 55 -4.54 15.30 -3.21
C ARG A 55 -3.32 15.20 -4.13
N GLU A 56 -2.44 14.24 -3.87
CA GLU A 56 -1.24 13.99 -4.69
C GLU A 56 -1.57 13.22 -5.97
N PHE A 57 -2.44 12.21 -5.87
CA PHE A 57 -2.82 11.33 -6.97
C PHE A 57 -4.22 11.70 -7.48
N ALA A 58 -4.28 12.73 -8.33
CA ALA A 58 -5.54 13.26 -8.87
C ALA A 58 -6.21 12.34 -9.92
N ASP A 59 -5.49 11.37 -10.50
CA ASP A 59 -6.08 10.39 -11.41
C ASP A 59 -7.02 9.44 -10.64
N PRO A 60 -8.33 9.42 -10.95
CA PRO A 60 -9.30 8.60 -10.22
C PRO A 60 -9.00 7.10 -10.27
N LYS A 61 -8.48 6.59 -11.39
CA LYS A 61 -8.17 5.16 -11.57
C LYS A 61 -6.91 4.76 -10.82
N GLU A 62 -5.91 5.63 -10.84
CA GLU A 62 -4.66 5.44 -10.08
C GLU A 62 -4.96 5.50 -8.58
N PHE A 63 -5.69 6.51 -8.13
CA PHE A 63 -6.10 6.66 -6.73
C PHE A 63 -6.94 5.48 -6.23
N PHE A 64 -7.91 5.01 -7.02
CA PHE A 64 -8.68 3.80 -6.66
C PHE A 64 -7.77 2.58 -6.46
N SER A 65 -6.80 2.40 -7.37
CA SER A 65 -5.86 1.28 -7.31
C SER A 65 -4.88 1.39 -6.15
N LEU A 66 -4.46 2.61 -5.79
CA LEU A 66 -3.59 2.89 -4.64
C LEU A 66 -4.33 2.74 -3.32
N SER A 67 -5.51 3.34 -3.18
CA SER A 67 -6.31 3.30 -1.95
C SER A 67 -6.65 1.87 -1.52
N LEU A 68 -7.01 0.98 -2.46
CA LEU A 68 -7.22 -0.44 -2.15
C LEU A 68 -5.95 -1.12 -1.65
N ARG A 69 -4.79 -0.84 -2.25
CA ARG A 69 -3.50 -1.39 -1.80
C ARG A 69 -3.12 -0.88 -0.41
N LEU A 70 -3.30 0.41 -0.15
CA LEU A 70 -3.06 1.02 1.16
C LEU A 70 -3.96 0.42 2.24
N GLN A 71 -5.24 0.18 1.94
CA GLN A 71 -6.15 -0.49 2.87
C GLN A 71 -5.67 -1.91 3.20
N ARG A 72 -5.26 -2.69 2.19
CA ARG A 72 -4.72 -4.05 2.40
C ARG A 72 -3.33 -4.08 3.02
N PHE A 73 -2.58 -2.98 2.98
CA PHE A 73 -1.26 -2.90 3.59
C PHE A 73 -1.29 -3.23 5.09
N THR A 74 -2.33 -2.80 5.79
CA THR A 74 -2.51 -3.15 7.22
C THR A 74 -2.64 -4.65 7.46
N GLU A 75 -3.30 -5.38 6.54
CA GLU A 75 -3.42 -6.84 6.59
C GLU A 75 -2.09 -7.53 6.26
N ILE A 76 -1.29 -6.94 5.36
CA ILE A 76 0.02 -7.44 4.93
C ILE A 76 1.04 -7.33 6.05
N VAL A 77 1.02 -6.23 6.80
CA VAL A 77 1.85 -6.03 7.99
C VAL A 77 1.55 -7.10 9.06
N GLY A 78 0.29 -7.52 9.19
CA GLY A 78 -0.09 -8.62 10.08
C GLY A 78 0.14 -10.03 9.50
N ASP A 79 0.68 -10.17 8.29
CA ASP A 79 0.78 -11.47 7.61
C ASP A 79 1.89 -12.35 8.22
N ARG A 80 1.47 -13.46 8.83
CA ARG A 80 2.37 -14.41 9.51
C ARG A 80 3.41 -15.03 8.59
N THR A 81 3.10 -15.21 7.30
CA THR A 81 4.04 -15.78 6.33
C THR A 81 5.15 -14.79 6.03
N LEU A 82 4.81 -13.52 5.79
CA LEU A 82 5.79 -12.47 5.53
C LEU A 82 6.68 -12.21 6.75
N ILE A 83 6.11 -12.24 7.96
CA ILE A 83 6.87 -12.14 9.21
C ILE A 83 7.86 -13.30 9.34
N LYS A 84 7.43 -14.54 9.06
CA LYS A 84 8.31 -15.72 9.10
C LYS A 84 9.44 -15.65 8.08
N TRP A 85 9.22 -15.02 6.92
CA TRP A 85 10.24 -14.81 5.91
C TRP A 85 11.17 -13.62 6.23
N GLY A 86 10.92 -12.88 7.31
CA GLY A 86 11.68 -11.68 7.67
C GLY A 86 11.39 -10.49 6.76
N MET A 87 10.35 -10.56 5.93
CA MET A 87 9.92 -9.50 5.02
C MET A 87 9.14 -8.39 5.72
N VAL A 88 8.55 -8.72 6.87
CA VAL A 88 7.94 -7.76 7.80
C VAL A 88 8.54 -8.01 9.18
N LYS A 89 9.07 -6.96 9.81
CA LYS A 89 9.63 -7.02 11.16
C LYS A 89 8.91 -6.03 12.06
N HIS A 90 8.48 -6.53 13.22
CA HIS A 90 7.91 -5.72 14.28
C HIS A 90 8.98 -5.51 15.34
N SER A 91 9.38 -4.27 15.56
CA SER A 91 10.35 -3.87 16.57
C SER A 91 9.75 -2.79 17.49
N GLU A 92 10.43 -2.47 18.58
CA GLU A 92 10.02 -1.38 19.48
C GLU A 92 10.01 -0.01 18.76
N GLY A 93 10.79 0.13 17.68
CA GLY A 93 10.85 1.32 16.83
C GLY A 93 9.78 1.38 15.73
N GLY A 94 8.96 0.34 15.59
CA GLY A 94 7.86 0.30 14.62
C GLY A 94 7.88 -0.93 13.72
N ILE A 95 7.32 -0.77 12.53
CA ILE A 95 7.12 -1.84 11.56
C ILE A 95 8.05 -1.57 10.39
N GLU A 96 8.99 -2.47 10.16
CA GLU A 96 9.85 -2.46 8.97
C GLU A 96 9.28 -3.43 7.94
N VAL A 97 9.08 -2.94 6.71
CA VAL A 97 8.57 -3.74 5.60
C VAL A 97 9.60 -3.70 4.48
N HIS A 98 9.97 -4.88 3.97
CA HIS A 98 10.94 -5.01 2.89
C HIS A 98 10.37 -4.49 1.56
N ASP A 99 11.19 -3.83 0.74
CA ASP A 99 10.76 -3.23 -0.54
C ASP A 99 10.11 -4.24 -1.49
N ALA A 100 10.61 -5.49 -1.51
CA ALA A 100 10.00 -6.60 -2.23
C ALA A 100 8.50 -6.76 -1.95
N VAL A 101 8.06 -6.53 -0.71
CA VAL A 101 6.64 -6.61 -0.32
C VAL A 101 5.83 -5.49 -0.96
N VAL A 102 6.36 -4.26 -0.91
CA VAL A 102 5.70 -3.08 -1.48
C VAL A 102 5.64 -3.21 -3.01
N ASN A 103 6.75 -3.56 -3.64
CA ASN A 103 6.83 -3.75 -5.09
C ASN A 103 5.90 -4.88 -5.57
N ALA A 104 5.86 -6.01 -4.86
CA ALA A 104 4.93 -7.09 -5.17
C ALA A 104 3.47 -6.64 -5.00
N LEU A 105 3.15 -5.84 -3.98
CA LEU A 105 1.81 -5.32 -3.75
C LEU A 105 1.38 -4.38 -4.89
N ALA A 106 2.31 -3.58 -5.42
CA ALA A 106 2.07 -2.71 -6.56
C ALA A 106 1.61 -3.50 -7.80
N ALA A 107 2.21 -4.66 -8.05
CA ALA A 107 1.89 -5.55 -9.15
C ALA A 107 0.76 -6.57 -8.85
N ALA A 108 0.41 -6.76 -7.58
CA ALA A 108 -0.46 -7.86 -7.16
C ALA A 108 -1.87 -7.75 -7.77
N PRO A 109 -2.43 -8.88 -8.25
CA PRO A 109 -3.81 -8.92 -8.71
C PRO A 109 -4.78 -8.93 -7.53
N PHE A 110 -5.90 -8.24 -7.72
CA PHE A 110 -7.03 -8.25 -6.81
C PHE A 110 -8.17 -9.04 -7.44
N ARG A 111 -8.86 -9.85 -6.63
CA ARG A 111 -10.10 -10.52 -7.05
C ARG A 111 -11.19 -9.47 -7.26
N LYS A 112 -12.27 -9.84 -7.98
CA LYS A 112 -13.41 -8.93 -8.26
C LYS A 112 -14.05 -8.32 -7.02
N SER A 113 -13.86 -8.93 -5.84
CA SER A 113 -14.29 -8.44 -4.54
C SER A 113 -13.35 -7.40 -3.89
N GLY A 114 -12.27 -6.99 -4.55
CA GLY A 114 -11.23 -6.14 -3.96
C GLY A 114 -10.40 -6.84 -2.89
N VAL A 115 -10.43 -8.18 -2.87
CA VAL A 115 -9.62 -9.02 -1.98
C VAL A 115 -8.31 -9.34 -2.68
N LEU A 116 -7.20 -9.10 -1.98
CA LEU A 116 -5.86 -9.46 -2.44
C LEU A 116 -5.75 -10.97 -2.55
N ASP A 117 -5.29 -11.47 -3.70
CA ASP A 117 -4.98 -12.89 -3.84
C ASP A 117 -3.65 -13.20 -3.14
N LYS A 118 -3.73 -13.69 -1.90
CA LYS A 118 -2.56 -13.88 -1.03
C LYS A 118 -1.56 -14.89 -1.60
N ASP A 119 -2.04 -15.96 -2.22
CA ASP A 119 -1.17 -16.99 -2.79
C ASP A 119 -0.33 -16.41 -3.94
N VAL A 120 -0.97 -15.68 -4.86
CA VAL A 120 -0.27 -14.99 -5.96
C VAL A 120 0.64 -13.89 -5.44
N PHE A 121 0.18 -13.12 -4.45
CA PHE A 121 0.97 -12.07 -3.83
C PHE A 121 2.25 -12.62 -3.18
N HIS A 122 2.18 -13.70 -2.41
CA HIS A 122 3.34 -14.31 -1.77
C HIS A 122 4.38 -14.80 -2.78
N GLU A 123 3.94 -15.36 -3.91
CA GLU A 123 4.84 -15.74 -5.00
C GLU A 123 5.50 -14.52 -5.66
N LEU A 124 4.75 -13.41 -5.85
CA LEU A 124 5.31 -12.15 -6.33
C LEU A 124 6.35 -11.57 -5.35
N VAL A 125 6.11 -11.65 -4.04
CA VAL A 125 7.08 -11.20 -3.03
C VAL A 125 8.40 -11.96 -3.14
N LYS A 126 8.35 -13.29 -3.27
CA LYS A 126 9.57 -14.10 -3.45
C LYS A 126 10.29 -13.74 -4.75
N ALA A 127 9.56 -13.60 -5.85
CA ALA A 127 10.14 -13.25 -7.14
C ALA A 127 10.85 -11.90 -7.09
N GLU A 128 10.21 -10.91 -6.46
CA GLU A 128 10.78 -9.57 -6.32
C GLU A 128 11.96 -9.54 -5.34
N PHE A 129 11.89 -10.28 -4.24
CA PHE A 129 13.01 -10.44 -3.32
C PHE A 129 14.24 -11.00 -4.04
N ASN A 130 14.08 -12.09 -4.79
CA ASN A 130 15.16 -12.66 -5.59
C ASN A 130 15.71 -11.67 -6.63
N ARG A 131 14.84 -10.85 -7.24
CA ARG A 131 15.23 -9.81 -8.20
C ARG A 131 16.10 -8.74 -7.54
N LEU A 132 15.71 -8.28 -6.35
CA LEU A 132 16.45 -7.27 -5.58
C LEU A 132 17.78 -7.85 -5.08
N GLU A 133 17.79 -9.05 -4.53
CA GLU A 133 19.04 -9.72 -4.12
C GLU A 133 20.01 -9.92 -5.30
N ALA A 134 19.50 -10.21 -6.50
CA ALA A 134 20.33 -10.32 -7.69
C ALA A 134 20.88 -8.95 -8.15
N ALA A 135 20.09 -7.89 -8.02
CA ALA A 135 20.50 -6.54 -8.35
C ALA A 135 21.54 -5.97 -7.37
N GLU A 136 21.47 -6.33 -6.07
CA GLU A 136 22.46 -5.92 -5.06
C GLU A 136 23.81 -6.62 -5.19
N LYS A 137 23.84 -7.79 -5.84
CA LYS A 137 25.06 -8.60 -6.06
C LYS A 137 25.75 -8.30 -7.39
N SER A 138 25.18 -7.43 -8.23
CA SER A 138 25.70 -7.05 -9.55
C SER A 138 26.43 -5.72 -9.51
#